data_AF-A0A523FEN2-F1
#
_entry.id   AF-A0A523FEN2-F1
#
_cell.length_a   1.000
_cell.length_b   1.000
_cell.length_c   1.000
_cell.angle_alpha   90.00
_cell.angle_beta   90.00
_cell.angle_gamma   90.00
#
_symmetry.space_group_name_H-M   'P 1'
#
loop_
_entity.id
_entity.type
_entity.pdbx_description
1 polymer ?
#
loop_
_entity_poly.entity_id
_entity_poly.type
_entity_poly.pdbx_seq_one_letter_code
_entity_poly.pdbx_strand_id
1 'polypeptide(L)'
;MYTTNDANYINQLKYGADEILKLVNILLRRNPQPVIIIQADEGPFPDRYRLDELTFDWREATDDEFRQKFGIPTAYYFPDRDYAALHPRITPVNTFRILFSKYFGADLPPLADKSYSITSDNDLYSLFEITDKFRTHDGDKLNP
;
A
#
# COMPACT_ATOMS: atom_id res chain seq x y z
N MET A 1 -23.30 -10.56 10.87
CA MET A 1 -23.80 -9.16 10.79
C MET A 1 -22.59 -8.26 10.97
N TYR A 2 -22.36 -7.33 10.06
CA TYR A 2 -21.31 -6.32 10.21
C TYR A 2 -21.63 -5.39 11.37
N THR A 3 -20.62 -4.94 12.11
CA THR A 3 -20.83 -3.85 13.07
C THR A 3 -21.17 -2.57 12.30
N THR A 4 -21.84 -1.59 12.94
CA THR A 4 -22.13 -0.30 12.30
C THR A 4 -20.86 0.38 11.77
N ASN A 5 -19.72 0.17 12.41
CA ASN A 5 -18.42 0.69 11.99
C ASN A 5 -17.89 0.03 10.72
N ASP A 6 -18.02 -1.29 10.58
CA ASP A 6 -17.60 -2.00 9.36
C ASP A 6 -18.45 -1.56 8.15
N ALA A 7 -19.76 -1.40 8.35
CA ALA A 7 -20.65 -0.92 7.29
C ALA A 7 -20.29 0.51 6.85
N ASN A 8 -19.96 1.39 7.79
CA ASN A 8 -19.52 2.75 7.48
C ASN A 8 -18.19 2.74 6.73
N TYR A 9 -17.21 1.95 7.16
CA TYR A 9 -15.92 1.80 6.48
C TYR A 9 -16.10 1.31 5.03
N ILE A 10 -16.91 0.25 4.83
CA ILE A 10 -17.19 -0.29 3.49
C ILE A 10 -17.86 0.76 2.60
N ASN A 11 -18.80 1.54 3.13
CA ASN A 11 -19.47 2.58 2.34
C ASN A 11 -18.52 3.71 1.95
N GLN A 12 -17.63 4.13 2.85
CA GLN A 12 -16.58 5.11 2.54
C GLN A 12 -15.62 4.57 1.48
N LEU A 13 -15.21 3.30 1.60
CA LEU A 13 -14.32 2.66 0.63
C LEU A 13 -14.96 2.60 -0.76
N LYS A 14 -16.23 2.21 -0.86
CA LYS A 14 -16.98 2.18 -2.13
C LYS A 14 -17.08 3.58 -2.75
N TYR A 15 -17.46 4.58 -1.95
CA TYR A 15 -17.56 5.94 -2.43
C TYR A 15 -16.21 6.48 -2.91
N GLY A 16 -15.15 6.29 -2.13
CA GLY A 16 -13.79 6.69 -2.50
C GLY A 16 -13.32 6.02 -3.79
N ALA A 17 -13.55 4.71 -3.94
CA ALA A 17 -13.25 3.97 -5.16
C ALA A 17 -13.99 4.54 -6.38
N ASP A 18 -15.29 4.85 -6.24
CA ASP A 18 -16.10 5.44 -7.31
C ASP A 18 -15.57 6.82 -7.73
N GLU A 19 -15.21 7.69 -6.77
CA GLU A 19 -14.65 9.01 -7.07
C GLU A 19 -13.27 8.91 -7.74
N ILE A 20 -12.42 7.98 -7.28
CA ILE A 20 -11.12 7.70 -7.91
C ILE A 20 -11.32 7.23 -9.35
N LEU A 21 -12.25 6.31 -9.62
CA LEU A 21 -12.52 5.83 -10.96
C LEU A 21 -13.03 6.94 -11.89
N LYS A 22 -13.88 7.85 -11.40
CA LYS A 22 -14.31 9.04 -12.14
C LYS A 22 -13.11 9.92 -12.52
N LEU A 23 -12.23 10.20 -11.57
CA LEU A 23 -11.01 10.98 -11.81
C LEU A 23 -10.10 10.31 -12.83
N VAL A 24 -9.83 9.01 -12.67
CA VAL A 24 -9.01 8.24 -13.62
C VAL A 24 -9.59 8.31 -15.03
N ASN A 25 -10.91 8.15 -15.19
CA ASN A 25 -11.57 8.24 -16.50
C ASN A 25 -11.40 9.63 -17.14
N ILE A 26 -11.38 10.71 -16.35
CA ILE A 26 -11.13 12.06 -16.86
C ILE A 26 -9.65 12.20 -17.28
N LEU A 27 -8.73 11.72 -16.45
CA LEU A 27 -7.28 11.79 -16.71
C LEU A 27 -6.89 11.00 -17.97
N LEU A 28 -7.47 9.82 -18.19
CA LEU A 28 -7.17 8.97 -19.35
C LEU A 28 -7.66 9.55 -20.69
N ARG A 29 -8.53 10.57 -20.68
CA ARG A 29 -8.97 11.29 -21.89
C ARG A 29 -8.03 12.43 -22.29
N ARG A 30 -7.01 12.73 -21.48
CA ARG A 30 -6.03 13.79 -21.77
C ARG A 30 -5.02 13.32 -22.81
N ASN A 31 -4.46 14.29 -23.54
CA ASN A 31 -3.35 14.09 -24.45
C ASN A 31 -2.23 15.10 -24.11
N PRO A 32 -1.01 14.65 -23.77
CA PRO A 32 -0.61 13.26 -23.55
C PRO A 32 -1.36 12.63 -22.35
N GLN A 33 -1.51 11.30 -22.37
CA GLN A 33 -2.03 10.57 -21.22
C GLN A 33 -1.03 10.68 -20.06
N PRO A 34 -1.50 10.95 -18.82
CA PRO A 34 -0.61 11.11 -17.68
C PRO A 34 -0.13 9.75 -17.16
N VAL A 35 0.97 9.77 -16.40
CA VAL A 35 1.26 8.70 -15.44
C VAL A 35 0.27 8.82 -14.28
N ILE A 36 -0.35 7.72 -13.87
CA ILE A 36 -1.27 7.69 -12.72
C ILE A 36 -0.74 6.68 -11.71
N ILE A 37 -0.60 7.12 -10.46
CA ILE A 37 -0.27 6.28 -9.32
C ILE A 37 -1.37 6.51 -8.29
N ILE A 38 -2.00 5.44 -7.83
CA ILE A 38 -2.93 5.45 -6.71
C ILE A 38 -2.31 4.58 -5.64
N GLN A 39 -2.02 5.16 -4.48
CA GLN A 39 -1.35 4.47 -3.39
C GLN A 39 -1.95 4.95 -2.07
N ALA A 40 -2.41 4.03 -1.23
CA ALA A 40 -2.79 4.39 0.14
C ALA A 40 -1.52 4.74 0.95
N ASP A 41 -1.65 5.63 1.92
CA ASP A 41 -0.59 5.97 2.86
C ASP A 41 -0.42 4.87 3.92
N GLU A 42 -1.53 4.33 4.42
CA GLU A 42 -1.56 3.25 5.40
C GLU A 42 -2.82 2.37 5.29
N GLY A 43 -2.74 1.18 5.89
CA GLY A 43 -3.90 0.32 6.13
C GLY A 43 -4.58 0.62 7.46
N PRO A 44 -5.79 0.10 7.68
CA PRO A 44 -6.50 0.26 8.95
C PRO A 44 -5.74 -0.40 10.10
N PHE A 45 -5.81 0.19 11.29
CA PHE A 45 -5.26 -0.44 12.50
C PHE A 45 -6.03 -1.72 12.88
N PRO A 46 -5.34 -2.77 13.34
CA PRO A 46 -5.98 -3.99 13.84
C PRO A 46 -6.73 -3.72 15.15
N ASP A 47 -7.77 -4.51 15.42
CA ASP A 47 -8.63 -4.28 16.59
C ASP A 47 -7.88 -4.41 17.91
N ARG A 48 -6.90 -5.33 18.02
CA ARG A 48 -6.06 -5.43 19.22
C ARG A 48 -5.27 -4.15 19.50
N TYR A 49 -4.75 -3.50 18.45
CA TYR A 49 -4.09 -2.21 18.60
C TYR A 49 -5.09 -1.15 19.05
N ARG A 50 -6.26 -1.02 18.41
CA ARG A 50 -7.27 -0.02 18.78
C ARG A 50 -7.80 -0.16 20.21
N LEU A 51 -7.82 -1.39 20.73
CA LEU A 51 -8.26 -1.67 22.11
C LEU A 51 -7.21 -1.30 23.16
N ASP A 52 -5.93 -1.22 22.77
CA ASP A 52 -4.81 -1.00 23.70
C ASP A 52 -3.61 -0.32 23.02
N GLU A 53 -3.83 0.87 22.46
CA GLU A 53 -2.83 1.58 21.64
C GLU A 53 -1.53 1.87 22.42
N LEU A 54 -1.66 2.20 23.71
CA LEU A 54 -0.53 2.61 24.55
C LEU A 54 0.44 1.47 24.88
N THR A 55 -0.03 0.23 24.92
CA THR A 55 0.79 -0.93 25.33
C THR A 55 0.94 -1.99 24.25
N PHE A 56 0.31 -1.82 23.09
CA PHE A 56 0.44 -2.73 21.96
C PHE A 56 1.90 -2.84 21.49
N ASP A 57 2.43 -4.05 21.55
CA ASP A 57 3.74 -4.41 21.02
C ASP A 57 3.58 -5.02 19.62
N TRP A 58 4.01 -4.30 18.59
CA TRP A 58 3.96 -4.76 17.21
C TRP A 58 4.79 -6.02 16.97
N ARG A 59 5.76 -6.36 17.84
CA ARG A 59 6.49 -7.63 17.72
C ARG A 59 5.59 -8.84 17.97
N GLU A 60 4.48 -8.64 18.68
CA GLU A 60 3.46 -9.64 19.00
C GLU A 60 2.23 -9.56 18.08
N ALA A 61 2.29 -8.74 17.03
CA ALA A 61 1.27 -8.71 15.98
C ALA A 61 1.35 -9.97 15.11
N THR A 62 0.19 -10.44 14.69
CA THR A 62 0.04 -11.55 13.75
C THR A 62 0.31 -11.08 12.32
N ASP A 63 0.58 -12.03 11.43
CA ASP A 63 0.76 -11.78 10.00
C ASP A 63 -0.49 -11.14 9.36
N ASP A 64 -1.69 -11.48 9.84
CA ASP A 64 -2.95 -10.86 9.39
C ASP A 64 -3.06 -9.40 9.84
N GLU A 65 -2.60 -9.07 11.06
CA GLU A 65 -2.56 -7.69 11.55
C GLU A 65 -1.51 -6.85 10.79
N PHE A 66 -0.36 -7.45 10.47
CA PHE A 66 0.60 -6.81 9.57
C PHE A 66 0.01 -6.60 8.18
N ARG A 67 -0.70 -7.59 7.62
CA ARG A 67 -1.36 -7.45 6.31
C ARG A 67 -2.43 -6.37 6.34
N GLN A 68 -3.19 -6.28 7.43
CA GLN A 68 -4.20 -5.26 7.59
C GLN A 68 -3.59 -3.85 7.64
N LYS A 69 -2.49 -3.64 8.37
CA LYS A 69 -1.87 -2.32 8.55
C LYS A 69 -0.94 -1.90 7.39
N PHE A 70 -0.15 -2.83 6.86
CA PHE A 70 0.93 -2.55 5.91
C PHE A 70 0.63 -3.02 4.48
N GLY A 71 -0.39 -3.87 4.29
CA GLY A 71 -0.86 -4.31 2.97
C GLY A 71 -1.68 -3.24 2.25
N ILE A 72 -1.01 -2.16 1.81
CA ILE A 72 -1.67 -1.01 1.22
C ILE A 72 -2.02 -1.19 -0.27
N PRO A 73 -3.23 -0.81 -0.72
CA PRO A 73 -3.58 -0.79 -2.13
C PRO A 73 -2.65 0.14 -2.92
N THR A 74 -2.06 -0.41 -3.99
CA THR A 74 -1.19 0.35 -4.91
C THR A 74 -1.50 -0.04 -6.35
N ALA A 75 -1.75 0.95 -7.21
CA ALA A 75 -2.01 0.75 -8.63
C ALA A 75 -1.20 1.74 -9.48
N TYR A 76 -0.71 1.25 -10.61
CA TYR A 76 0.13 1.99 -11.54
C TYR A 76 -0.48 2.01 -12.93
N TYR A 77 -0.40 3.15 -13.58
CA TYR A 77 -0.68 3.31 -14.99
C TYR A 77 0.44 4.11 -15.64
N PHE A 78 1.10 3.49 -16.60
CA PHE A 78 2.13 4.09 -17.43
C PHE A 78 1.61 4.27 -18.85
N PRO A 79 1.65 5.49 -19.44
CA PRO A 79 1.07 5.75 -20.76
C PRO A 79 1.76 4.97 -21.88
N ASP A 80 3.03 4.59 -21.70
CA ASP A 80 3.78 3.75 -22.66
C ASP A 80 3.53 2.24 -22.47
N ARG A 81 2.77 1.86 -21.44
CA ARG A 81 2.45 0.46 -21.06
C ARG A 81 3.67 -0.42 -20.77
N ASP A 82 4.84 0.18 -20.54
CA ASP A 82 6.04 -0.57 -20.18
C ASP A 82 6.19 -0.64 -18.66
N TYR A 83 5.84 -1.80 -18.12
CA TYR A 83 5.89 -2.10 -16.69
C TYR A 83 7.08 -2.99 -16.31
N ALA A 84 8.11 -3.12 -17.15
CA ALA A 84 9.22 -4.05 -16.92
C ALA A 84 9.98 -3.82 -15.60
N ALA A 85 9.96 -2.59 -15.08
CA ALA A 85 10.55 -2.22 -13.80
C ALA A 85 9.68 -2.55 -12.58
N LEU A 86 8.39 -2.87 -12.77
CA LEU A 86 7.48 -3.25 -11.69
C LEU A 86 7.44 -4.77 -11.52
N HIS A 87 7.20 -5.23 -10.30
CA HIS A 87 7.00 -6.65 -10.00
C HIS A 87 6.01 -6.84 -8.84
N PRO A 88 5.41 -8.04 -8.66
CA PRO A 88 4.35 -8.26 -7.67
C PRO A 88 4.74 -7.98 -6.21
N ARG A 89 6.03 -8.08 -5.88
CA ARG A 89 6.57 -7.87 -4.51
C ARG A 89 7.14 -6.48 -4.25
N ILE A 90 6.93 -5.53 -5.16
CA ILE A 90 7.48 -4.18 -5.06
C ILE A 90 6.98 -3.48 -3.80
N THR A 91 7.84 -2.75 -3.11
CA THR A 91 7.42 -1.88 -2.01
C THR A 91 7.36 -0.41 -2.44
N PRO A 92 6.56 0.42 -1.75
CA PRO A 92 6.45 1.85 -2.04
C PRO A 92 7.78 2.62 -2.06
N VAL A 93 8.84 2.05 -1.46
CA VAL A 93 10.20 2.63 -1.52
C VAL A 93 10.67 2.85 -2.96
N ASN A 94 10.22 2.00 -3.90
CA ASN A 94 10.65 2.01 -5.28
C ASN A 94 9.70 2.76 -6.23
N THR A 95 8.49 3.14 -5.79
CA THR A 95 7.47 3.85 -6.59
C THR A 95 8.05 5.06 -7.33
N PHE A 96 8.57 6.04 -6.59
CA PHE A 96 9.09 7.28 -7.19
C PHE A 96 10.48 7.12 -7.79
N ARG A 97 11.28 6.16 -7.31
CA ARG A 97 12.60 5.84 -7.90
C ARG A 97 12.45 5.37 -9.34
N ILE A 98 11.52 4.44 -9.56
CA ILE A 98 11.19 3.92 -10.89
C ILE A 98 10.58 5.03 -11.75
N LEU A 99 9.61 5.77 -11.22
CA LEU A 99 8.96 6.86 -11.96
C LEU A 99 9.98 7.91 -12.45
N PHE A 100 10.81 8.42 -11.55
CA PHE A 100 11.76 9.48 -11.86
C PHE A 100 12.90 8.99 -12.75
N SER A 101 13.37 7.76 -12.56
CA SER A 101 14.35 7.16 -13.47
C SER A 101 13.78 7.02 -14.88
N LYS A 102 12.55 6.51 -15.01
CA LYS A 102 11.92 6.23 -16.31
C LYS A 102 11.53 7.48 -17.08
N TYR A 103 10.89 8.46 -16.44
CA TYR A 103 10.28 9.60 -17.14
C TYR A 103 11.09 10.89 -17.05
N PHE A 104 12.06 10.97 -16.14
CA PHE A 104 12.84 12.19 -15.89
C PHE A 104 14.36 11.98 -15.97
N GLY A 105 14.81 10.76 -16.28
CA GLY A 105 16.24 10.44 -16.40
C GLY A 105 17.02 10.59 -15.09
N ALA A 106 16.34 10.48 -13.94
CA ALA A 106 16.98 10.55 -12.64
C ALA A 106 17.86 9.30 -12.39
N ASP A 107 19.02 9.49 -11.78
CA ASP A 107 19.88 8.40 -11.31
C ASP A 107 19.42 7.94 -9.92
N LEU A 108 18.33 7.17 -9.90
CA LEU A 108 17.73 6.64 -8.67
C LEU A 108 17.59 5.11 -8.78
N PRO A 109 18.68 4.34 -8.56
CA PRO A 109 18.62 2.89 -8.61
C PRO A 109 17.61 2.35 -7.58
N PRO A 110 16.88 1.25 -7.90
CA PRO A 110 15.98 0.61 -6.95
C PRO A 110 16.70 0.21 -5.66
N LEU A 111 16.01 0.37 -4.54
CA LEU A 111 16.44 -0.16 -3.25
C LEU A 111 15.85 -1.55 -3.01
N ALA A 112 16.37 -2.24 -2.00
CA ALA A 112 15.77 -3.49 -1.54
C ALA A 112 14.31 -3.25 -1.13
N ASP A 113 13.40 -4.09 -1.62
CA ASP A 113 11.99 -4.08 -1.23
C ASP A 113 11.86 -4.59 0.21
N LYS A 114 12.05 -3.69 1.17
CA LYS A 114 11.94 -3.97 2.61
C LYS A 114 10.87 -3.10 3.25
N SER A 115 10.24 -3.65 4.28
CA SER A 115 9.25 -2.97 5.11
C SER A 115 9.61 -3.13 6.58
N TYR A 116 9.36 -2.08 7.36
CA TYR A 116 9.70 -2.03 8.78
C TYR A 116 8.49 -1.55 9.59
N SER A 117 8.37 -2.08 10.81
CA SER A 117 7.45 -1.56 11.82
C SER A 117 8.25 -0.97 12.99
N ILE A 118 7.65 -0.01 13.68
CA ILE A 118 8.06 0.37 15.05
C ILE A 118 7.69 -0.74 16.02
N THR A 119 8.35 -0.84 17.17
CA THR A 119 7.96 -1.80 18.23
C THR A 119 6.70 -1.37 18.95
N SER A 120 6.55 -0.07 19.24
CA SER A 120 5.34 0.50 19.86
C SER A 120 5.33 2.02 19.69
N ASP A 121 4.20 2.65 19.97
CA ASP A 121 4.03 4.10 19.84
C ASP A 121 4.89 4.91 20.83
N ASN A 122 5.39 4.24 21.87
CA ASN A 122 6.32 4.82 22.85
C ASN A 122 7.80 4.69 22.42
N ASP A 123 8.09 3.97 21.34
CA ASP A 123 9.45 3.70 20.87
C ASP A 123 9.55 3.76 19.33
N LEU A 124 9.30 4.95 18.80
CA LEU A 124 9.21 5.22 17.36
C LEU A 124 10.53 5.02 16.59
N TYR A 125 11.67 4.95 17.28
CA TYR A 125 12.99 4.77 16.65
C TYR A 125 13.47 3.32 16.69
N SER A 126 12.76 2.44 17.40
CA SER A 126 13.05 1.01 17.43
C SER A 126 12.30 0.31 16.29
N LEU A 127 13.02 0.10 15.19
CA LEU A 127 12.48 -0.50 13.98
C LEU A 127 12.88 -1.98 13.87
N PHE A 128 11.96 -2.80 13.39
CA PHE A 128 12.24 -4.19 13.02
C PHE A 128 11.64 -4.52 11.66
N GLU A 129 12.30 -5.43 10.94
CA GLU A 129 11.91 -5.81 9.59
C GLU A 129 10.65 -6.70 9.61
N ILE A 130 9.67 -6.37 8.77
CA ILE A 130 8.39 -7.08 8.62
C ILE A 130 8.14 -7.52 7.18
N THR A 131 9.16 -7.44 6.32
CA THR A 131 9.08 -7.66 4.88
C THR A 131 8.28 -8.92 4.50
N ASP A 132 8.50 -10.04 5.18
CA ASP A 132 7.86 -11.32 4.85
C ASP A 132 6.63 -11.64 5.70
N LYS A 133 6.22 -10.74 6.61
CA LYS A 133 5.06 -10.94 7.50
C LYS A 133 3.72 -10.84 6.81
N PHE A 134 3.64 -10.12 5.70
CA PHE A 134 2.37 -9.82 5.02
C PHE A 134 2.42 -9.99 3.51
N ARG A 135 3.56 -10.43 2.96
CA ARG A 135 3.66 -10.83 1.57
C ARG A 135 2.85 -12.10 1.34
N THR A 136 1.95 -12.07 0.38
CA THR A 136 1.33 -13.29 -0.12
C THR A 136 2.41 -14.18 -0.74
N HIS A 137 2.34 -15.47 -0.47
CA HIS A 137 3.22 -16.43 -1.12
C HIS A 137 2.73 -16.62 -2.56
N ASP A 138 3.64 -16.88 -3.50
CA ASP A 138 3.30 -17.21 -4.89
C ASP A 138 2.41 -18.47 -4.90
N GLY A 139 1.09 -18.27 -4.82
CA GLY A 139 0.11 -19.34 -4.55
C GLY A 139 -1.25 -18.81 -4.09
N ASP A 140 -1.29 -17.67 -3.41
CA ASP A 140 -2.54 -16.98 -3.06
C ASP A 140 -3.05 -16.24 -4.29
N LYS A 141 -3.83 -16.94 -5.12
CA LYS A 141 -4.59 -16.34 -6.20
C LYS A 141 -5.43 -15.21 -5.59
N LEU A 142 -5.11 -13.96 -5.97
CA LEU A 142 -6.06 -12.87 -5.88
C LEU A 142 -7.27 -13.29 -6.73
N ASN A 143 -8.32 -13.75 -6.06
CA ASN A 143 -9.58 -14.03 -6.73
C ASN A 143 -10.15 -12.68 -7.20
N PRO A 144 -10.68 -12.60 -8.43
CA PRO A 144 -11.08 -11.36 -9.08
C PRO A 144 -12.21 -10.63 -8.34
#